data_AF-A0A9E4EJ81-F1
#
_entry.id   AF-A0A9E4EJ81-F1
#
_cell.length_a   1.000
_cell.length_b   1.000
_cell.length_c   1.000
_cell.angle_alpha   90.00
_cell.angle_beta   90.00
_cell.angle_gamma   90.00
#
_symmetry.space_group_name_H-M   'P 1'
#
loop_
_entity.id
_entity.type
_entity.pdbx_description
1 polymer ?
#
loop_
_entity_poly.entity_id
_entity_poly.type
_entity_poly.pdbx_seq_one_letter_code
_entity_poly.pdbx_strand_id
1 'polypeptide(L)'
;MTADTDLRTSVRYDADAKPPPALSLGLGVQLAVLVVAGIVLTPAIVIRAGGGSETFLAWAVFAAVLVSGVTTVVQAVRVGRIGAGYVLAMGTSGAFIAVCVTAIAQGGPAMLATLVILSSLFQFAFSARLSLFRRVLTPTVAGSR
;
A
#
# COMPACT_ATOMS: atom_id res chain seq x y z
N MET A 1 -0.82 -40.63 -1.17
CA MET A 1 -1.06 -39.71 -0.04
C MET A 1 0.25 -39.54 0.73
N THR A 2 1.29 -38.98 0.10
CA THR A 2 2.66 -38.92 0.67
C THR A 2 3.50 -37.73 0.20
N ALA A 3 3.03 -36.89 -0.72
CA ALA A 3 3.81 -35.76 -1.25
C ALA A 3 3.63 -34.44 -0.47
N ASP A 4 2.56 -34.30 0.33
CA ASP A 4 2.25 -33.07 1.08
C ASP A 4 3.01 -32.99 2.43
N THR A 5 3.53 -34.12 2.91
CA THR A 5 4.25 -34.20 4.20
C THR A 5 5.68 -33.68 4.10
N ASP A 6 6.34 -33.78 2.94
CA ASP A 6 7.75 -33.41 2.75
C ASP A 6 8.00 -31.90 2.57
N LEU A 7 6.97 -31.12 2.19
CA LEU A 7 7.10 -29.66 2.02
C LEU A 7 7.05 -28.89 3.34
N ARG A 8 6.44 -29.48 4.39
CA ARG A 8 6.34 -28.84 5.72
C ARG A 8 7.60 -28.98 6.57
N THR A 9 8.53 -29.84 6.17
CA THR A 9 9.73 -30.22 6.94
C THR A 9 10.89 -29.23 6.83
N SER A 10 10.78 -28.14 6.07
CA SER A 10 11.87 -27.17 5.84
C SER A 10 11.52 -25.69 6.08
N VAL A 11 10.36 -25.38 6.68
CA VAL A 11 9.98 -24.00 7.03
C VAL A 11 10.68 -23.58 8.32
N ARG A 12 11.63 -22.63 8.22
CA ARG A 12 12.42 -22.15 9.38
C ARG A 12 11.61 -21.27 10.35
N TYR A 13 10.63 -20.54 9.83
CA TYR A 13 9.72 -19.69 10.61
C TYR A 13 8.33 -19.74 9.98
N ASP A 14 7.32 -20.01 10.81
CA ASP A 14 5.90 -19.89 10.43
C ASP A 14 5.47 -18.40 10.41
N ALA A 15 4.31 -18.09 9.82
CA ALA A 15 3.81 -16.72 9.67
C ALA A 15 3.62 -16.00 11.03
N ASP A 16 3.21 -16.74 12.06
CA ASP A 16 3.02 -16.23 13.42
C ASP A 16 4.26 -16.41 14.31
N ALA A 17 5.34 -16.98 13.78
CA ALA A 17 6.56 -17.19 14.53
C ALA A 17 7.23 -15.84 14.84
N LYS A 18 7.86 -15.76 16.02
CA LYS A 18 8.63 -14.58 16.44
C LYS A 18 10.13 -14.86 16.27
N PRO A 19 10.72 -14.54 15.10
CA PRO A 19 12.15 -14.72 14.90
C PRO A 19 12.96 -13.85 15.87
N PRO A 20 14.26 -14.16 16.06
CA PRO A 20 15.16 -13.34 16.86
C PRO A 20 15.07 -11.85 16.46
N PRO A 21 15.17 -10.91 17.40
CA PRO A 21 14.95 -9.49 17.14
C PRO A 21 15.90 -8.92 16.07
N ALA A 22 17.15 -9.39 16.02
CA ALA A 22 18.10 -9.02 14.98
C ALA A 22 17.67 -9.46 13.58
N LEU A 23 17.12 -10.67 13.45
CA LEU A 23 16.60 -11.17 12.18
C LEU A 23 15.34 -10.40 11.76
N SER A 24 14.44 -10.14 12.71
CA SER A 24 13.23 -9.32 12.49
C SER A 24 13.57 -7.92 11.99
N LEU A 25 14.59 -7.28 12.60
CA LEU A 25 15.08 -5.98 12.17
C LEU A 25 15.65 -6.05 10.75
N GLY A 26 16.48 -7.05 10.44
CA GLY A 26 17.03 -7.25 9.09
C GLY A 26 15.95 -7.43 8.02
N LEU A 27 14.95 -8.27 8.30
CA LEU A 27 13.79 -8.48 7.42
C LEU A 27 12.96 -7.20 7.26
N GLY A 28 12.76 -6.45 8.34
CA GLY A 28 12.04 -5.16 8.31
C GLY A 28 12.77 -4.12 7.45
N VAL A 29 14.09 -4.03 7.56
CA VAL A 29 14.91 -3.17 6.70
C VAL A 29 14.85 -3.62 5.25
N GLN A 30 14.95 -4.93 4.98
CA GLN A 30 14.83 -5.48 3.64
C GLN A 30 13.47 -5.14 3.02
N LEU A 31 12.38 -5.29 3.78
CA LEU A 31 11.05 -4.91 3.33
C LEU A 31 10.98 -3.41 3.00
N ALA A 32 11.52 -2.56 3.87
CA ALA A 32 11.54 -1.11 3.64
C ALA A 32 12.30 -0.76 2.35
N VAL A 33 13.49 -1.33 2.14
CA VAL A 33 14.28 -1.13 0.92
C VAL A 33 13.54 -1.64 -0.33
N LEU A 34 12.82 -2.76 -0.21
CA LEU A 34 12.08 -3.34 -1.32
C LEU A 34 10.94 -2.43 -1.80
N VAL A 35 10.21 -1.78 -0.88
CA VAL A 35 8.98 -1.04 -1.22
C VAL A 35 9.21 0.46 -1.42
N VAL A 36 10.29 1.02 -0.87
CA VAL A 36 10.54 2.48 -0.90
C VAL A 36 10.59 3.03 -2.32
N ALA A 37 11.19 2.29 -3.27
CA ALA A 37 11.29 2.74 -4.65
C ALA A 37 9.91 2.98 -5.29
N GLY A 38 8.97 2.07 -5.11
CA GLY A 38 7.60 2.21 -5.63
C GLY A 38 6.82 3.35 -4.97
N ILE A 39 7.02 3.53 -3.65
CA ILE A 39 6.37 4.59 -2.87
C ILE A 39 6.86 5.97 -3.31
N VAL A 40 8.15 6.11 -3.62
CA VAL A 40 8.76 7.37 -4.10
C VAL A 40 8.44 7.63 -5.56
N LEU A 41 8.45 6.59 -6.40
CA LEU A 41 8.28 6.74 -7.85
C LEU A 41 6.90 7.30 -8.22
N THR A 42 5.84 6.84 -7.55
CA THR A 42 4.47 7.27 -7.86
C THR A 42 4.24 8.79 -7.71
N PRO A 43 4.51 9.42 -6.54
CA PRO A 43 4.40 10.87 -6.40
C PRO A 43 5.39 11.62 -7.30
N ALA A 44 6.57 11.06 -7.57
CA ALA A 44 7.52 11.66 -8.52
C ALA A 44 6.97 11.74 -9.93
N ILE A 45 6.35 10.67 -10.43
CA ILE A 45 5.70 10.66 -11.75
C ILE A 45 4.54 11.66 -11.76
N VAL A 46 3.65 11.58 -10.77
CA VAL A 46 2.43 12.39 -10.69
C VAL A 46 2.75 13.89 -10.68
N ILE A 47 3.69 14.31 -9.83
CA ILE A 47 4.01 15.72 -9.64
C ILE A 47 4.78 16.28 -10.84
N ARG A 48 5.75 15.53 -11.37
CA ARG A 48 6.52 15.97 -12.55
C ARG A 48 5.65 16.05 -13.80
N ALA A 49 4.83 15.03 -14.05
CA ALA A 49 3.92 15.04 -15.20
C ALA A 49 2.78 16.07 -15.04
N GLY A 50 2.38 16.38 -13.82
CA GLY A 50 1.40 17.42 -13.51
C GLY A 50 1.95 18.85 -13.51
N GLY A 51 3.27 19.04 -13.66
CA GLY A 51 3.91 20.36 -13.63
C GLY A 51 4.03 20.99 -12.24
N GLY A 52 4.05 20.18 -11.18
CA GLY A 52 4.24 20.66 -9.81
C GLY A 52 5.69 21.04 -9.49
N SER A 53 5.88 21.81 -8.41
CA SER A 53 7.20 22.30 -7.99
C SER A 53 8.04 21.23 -7.31
N GLU A 54 9.38 21.38 -7.34
CA GLU A 54 10.31 20.50 -6.63
C GLU A 54 10.11 20.53 -5.11
N THR A 55 9.70 21.67 -4.54
CA THR A 55 9.33 21.77 -3.12
C THR A 55 8.11 20.90 -2.80
N PHE A 56 7.09 20.91 -3.66
CA PHE A 56 5.91 20.06 -3.48
C PHE A 56 6.26 18.58 -3.68
N LEU A 57 7.13 18.26 -4.63
CA LEU A 57 7.65 16.92 -4.84
C LEU A 57 8.34 16.37 -3.59
N ALA A 58 9.30 17.12 -3.03
CA ALA A 58 10.03 16.69 -1.83
C ALA A 58 9.09 16.45 -0.64
N TRP A 59 8.13 17.37 -0.43
CA TRP A 59 7.11 17.22 0.61
C TRP A 59 6.23 15.98 0.37
N ALA A 60 5.75 15.76 -0.86
CA ALA A 60 4.87 14.64 -1.17
C ALA A 60 5.57 13.28 -1.05
N VAL A 61 6.84 13.20 -1.45
CA VAL A 61 7.67 12.00 -1.26
C VAL A 61 7.83 11.69 0.23
N PHE A 62 8.17 12.69 1.04
CA PHE A 62 8.27 12.53 2.49
C PHE A 62 6.94 12.06 3.10
N ALA A 63 5.83 12.71 2.75
CA ALA A 63 4.51 12.35 3.23
C ALA A 63 4.12 10.92 2.80
N ALA A 64 4.41 10.52 1.56
CA ALA A 64 4.10 9.19 1.06
C ALA A 64 4.86 8.09 1.81
N VAL A 65 6.16 8.29 2.07
CA VAL A 65 6.98 7.33 2.84
C VAL A 65 6.51 7.26 4.29
N LEU A 66 6.24 8.40 4.92
CA LEU A 66 5.75 8.45 6.30
C LEU A 66 4.40 7.74 6.45
N VAL A 67 3.43 8.07 5.60
CA VAL A 67 2.08 7.49 5.62
C VAL A 67 2.14 5.99 5.30
N SER A 68 2.97 5.57 4.34
CA SER A 68 3.19 4.15 4.05
C SER A 68 3.71 3.39 5.27
N GLY A 69 4.71 3.93 5.98
CA GLY A 69 5.24 3.33 7.21
C GLY A 69 4.18 3.20 8.30
N VAL A 70 3.45 4.29 8.59
CA VAL A 70 2.39 4.30 9.62
C VAL A 70 1.29 3.29 9.26
N THR A 71 0.83 3.28 8.01
CA THR A 71 -0.24 2.37 7.59
C THR A 71 0.21 0.91 7.56
N THR A 72 1.47 0.63 7.20
CA THR A 72 2.06 -0.72 7.29
C THR A 72 2.10 -1.21 8.74
N VAL A 73 2.48 -0.33 9.69
CA VAL A 73 2.42 -0.66 11.12
C VAL A 73 0.98 -0.96 11.56
N VAL A 74 0.01 -0.12 11.19
CA VAL A 74 -1.41 -0.32 11.52
C VAL A 74 -1.93 -1.66 10.98
N GLN A 75 -1.52 -2.08 9.77
CA GLN A 75 -1.89 -3.39 9.22
C GLN A 75 -1.30 -4.54 10.03
N ALA A 76 -0.04 -4.39 10.48
CA ALA A 76 0.66 -5.40 11.26
C ALA A 76 0.12 -5.55 12.69
N VAL A 77 -0.06 -4.44 13.44
CA VAL A 77 -0.42 -4.50 14.87
C VAL A 77 -1.92 -4.56 15.13
N ARG A 78 -2.75 -4.29 14.12
CA ARG A 78 -4.22 -4.17 14.25
C ARG A 78 -4.65 -3.16 15.31
N VAL A 79 -5.07 -1.98 14.87
CA VAL A 79 -5.62 -0.94 15.76
C VAL A 79 -7.15 -1.08 15.82
N GLY A 80 -7.64 -1.77 16.84
CA GLY A 80 -9.08 -2.04 17.00
C GLY A 80 -9.62 -2.95 15.90
N ARG A 81 -10.61 -2.45 15.14
CA ARG A 81 -11.19 -3.17 13.97
C ARG A 81 -10.41 -2.94 12.66
N ILE A 82 -9.37 -2.11 12.69
CA ILE A 82 -8.61 -1.68 11.50
C ILE A 82 -7.27 -2.41 11.48
N GLY A 83 -6.95 -3.04 10.35
CA GLY A 83 -5.71 -3.78 10.13
C GLY A 83 -5.94 -5.27 9.92
N ALA A 84 -5.03 -5.91 9.17
CA ALA A 84 -5.14 -7.32 8.83
C ALA A 84 -4.63 -8.25 9.95
N GLY A 85 -3.71 -7.78 10.80
CA GLY A 85 -3.07 -8.57 11.86
C GLY A 85 -1.79 -9.28 11.40
N TYR A 86 -1.27 -8.90 10.24
CA TYR A 86 -0.03 -9.41 9.66
C TYR A 86 0.63 -8.32 8.82
N VAL A 87 1.93 -8.49 8.53
CA VAL A 87 2.72 -7.48 7.80
C VAL A 87 2.19 -7.35 6.38
N LEU A 88 1.57 -6.22 6.09
CA LEU A 88 1.14 -5.81 4.76
C LEU A 88 1.81 -4.49 4.43
N ALA A 89 2.74 -4.52 3.47
CA ALA A 89 3.35 -3.31 2.97
C ALA A 89 2.31 -2.45 2.27
N MET A 90 2.05 -1.28 2.84
CA MET A 90 1.09 -0.33 2.30
C MET A 90 1.80 0.58 1.30
N GLY A 91 1.33 0.59 0.05
CA GLY A 91 1.89 1.40 -1.01
C GLY A 91 0.84 2.27 -1.69
N THR A 92 1.31 3.07 -2.65
CA THR A 92 0.46 3.83 -3.57
C THR A 92 0.08 2.96 -4.77
N SER A 93 -1.12 3.15 -5.30
CA SER A 93 -1.59 2.42 -6.49
C SER A 93 -1.33 3.22 -7.76
N GLY A 94 -0.65 2.59 -8.72
CA GLY A 94 -0.41 3.17 -10.05
C GLY A 94 -1.69 3.45 -10.85
N ALA A 95 -2.82 2.83 -10.47
CA ALA A 95 -4.11 3.02 -11.15
C ALA A 95 -4.61 4.48 -11.09
N PHE A 96 -4.16 5.28 -10.13
CA PHE A 96 -4.60 6.65 -9.95
C PHE A 96 -3.67 7.70 -10.59
N ILE A 97 -2.55 7.28 -11.22
CA ILE A 97 -1.54 8.22 -11.75
C ILE A 97 -2.18 9.23 -12.71
N ALA A 98 -2.94 8.77 -13.70
CA ALA A 98 -3.52 9.64 -14.72
C ALA A 98 -4.44 10.71 -14.11
N VAL A 99 -5.32 10.30 -13.18
CA VAL A 99 -6.27 11.20 -12.51
C VAL A 99 -5.50 12.22 -11.64
N CYS A 100 -4.51 11.77 -10.88
CA CYS A 100 -3.72 12.67 -10.05
C CYS A 100 -2.91 13.69 -10.88
N VAL A 101 -2.35 13.27 -12.02
CA VAL A 101 -1.68 14.18 -12.96
C VAL A 101 -2.64 15.26 -13.45
N THR A 102 -3.84 14.88 -13.89
CA THR A 102 -4.85 15.84 -14.36
C THR A 102 -5.29 16.82 -13.27
N ALA A 103 -5.42 16.35 -12.02
CA ALA A 103 -5.80 17.20 -10.90
C ALA A 103 -4.74 18.28 -10.61
N ILE A 104 -3.45 17.92 -10.65
CA ILE A 104 -2.36 18.88 -10.48
C ILE A 104 -2.34 19.86 -11.66
N ALA A 105 -2.46 19.38 -12.89
CA ALA A 105 -2.39 20.24 -14.07
C ALA A 105 -3.53 21.26 -14.14
N GLN A 106 -4.73 20.92 -13.64
CA GLN A 106 -5.91 21.78 -13.72
C GLN A 106 -6.11 22.67 -12.50
N GLY A 107 -5.79 22.18 -11.30
CA GLY A 107 -6.09 22.90 -10.05
C GLY A 107 -4.99 22.80 -8.98
N GLY A 108 -3.81 22.33 -9.37
CA GLY A 108 -2.63 22.28 -8.52
C GLY A 108 -2.76 21.33 -7.31
N PRO A 109 -1.85 21.48 -6.33
CA PRO A 109 -1.83 20.66 -5.12
C PRO A 109 -3.12 20.68 -4.30
N ALA A 110 -3.83 21.83 -4.30
CA ALA A 110 -5.08 21.99 -3.56
C ALA A 110 -6.19 21.11 -4.13
N MET A 111 -6.36 21.08 -5.46
CA MET A 111 -7.33 20.21 -6.13
C MET A 111 -7.00 18.73 -5.95
N LEU A 112 -5.71 18.36 -5.99
CA LEU A 112 -5.30 16.99 -5.70
C LEU A 112 -5.70 16.61 -4.27
N ALA A 113 -5.41 17.46 -3.27
CA ALA A 113 -5.71 17.18 -1.88
C ALA A 113 -7.22 16.99 -1.63
N THR A 114 -8.07 17.84 -2.21
CA THR A 114 -9.54 17.72 -2.06
C THR A 114 -10.07 16.45 -2.69
N LEU A 115 -9.63 16.11 -3.91
CA LEU A 115 -10.02 14.86 -4.58
C LEU A 115 -9.57 13.62 -3.81
N VAL A 116 -8.36 13.62 -3.26
CA VAL A 116 -7.84 12.52 -2.44
C VAL A 116 -8.68 12.36 -1.17
N ILE A 117 -8.99 13.44 -0.47
CA ILE A 117 -9.82 13.39 0.75
C ILE A 117 -11.20 12.82 0.42
N LEU A 118 -11.89 13.37 -0.58
CA LEU A 118 -13.22 12.92 -0.98
C LEU A 118 -13.22 11.45 -1.43
N SER A 119 -12.23 11.06 -2.25
CA SER A 119 -12.10 9.68 -2.72
C SER A 119 -11.80 8.72 -1.57
N SER A 120 -10.99 9.13 -0.59
CA SER A 120 -10.67 8.31 0.57
C SER A 120 -11.91 8.04 1.42
N LEU A 121 -12.75 9.05 1.67
CA LEU A 121 -13.99 8.91 2.43
C LEU A 121 -14.97 7.98 1.71
N PHE A 122 -15.12 8.16 0.39
CA PHE A 122 -15.92 7.27 -0.43
C PHE A 122 -15.41 5.82 -0.37
N GLN A 123 -14.10 5.63 -0.47
CA GLN A 123 -13.49 4.30 -0.45
C GLN A 123 -13.59 3.64 0.93
N PHE A 124 -13.50 4.37 2.03
CA PHE A 124 -13.76 3.85 3.38
C PHE A 124 -15.22 3.41 3.54
N ALA A 125 -16.18 4.23 3.07
CA ALA A 125 -17.60 3.89 3.11
C ALA A 125 -17.91 2.65 2.25
N PHE A 126 -17.28 2.55 1.08
CA PHE A 126 -17.42 1.41 0.17
C PHE A 126 -16.78 0.14 0.76
N SER A 127 -15.59 0.25 1.34
CA SER A 127 -14.85 -0.87 1.96
C SER A 127 -15.63 -1.50 3.11
N ALA A 128 -16.35 -0.70 3.90
CA ALA A 128 -17.23 -1.20 4.96
C ALA A 128 -18.38 -2.10 4.44
N ARG A 129 -18.75 -1.96 3.16
CA ARG A 129 -19.81 -2.75 2.49
C ARG A 129 -19.27 -3.82 1.54
N LEU A 130 -17.94 -3.98 1.44
CA LEU A 130 -17.30 -4.87 0.45
C LEU A 130 -17.49 -6.36 0.76
N SER A 131 -17.85 -6.72 2.00
CA SER A 131 -18.25 -8.09 2.37
C SER A 131 -19.45 -8.60 1.57
N LEU A 132 -20.27 -7.71 0.99
CA LEU A 132 -21.41 -8.05 0.14
C LEU A 132 -21.02 -8.45 -1.29
N PHE A 133 -19.86 -7.98 -1.79
CA PHE A 133 -19.47 -8.11 -3.21
C PHE A 133 -18.48 -9.24 -3.51
N ARG A 134 -18.12 -10.05 -2.50
CA ARG A 134 -17.30 -11.28 -2.68
C ARG A 134 -17.90 -12.28 -3.68
N ARG A 135 -19.18 -12.16 -4.05
CA ARG A 135 -19.82 -12.97 -5.09
C ARG A 135 -19.59 -12.48 -6.53
N VAL A 136 -19.22 -11.21 -6.73
CA VAL A 136 -19.08 -10.60 -8.08
C VAL A 136 -17.62 -10.56 -8.53
N LEU A 137 -16.68 -10.39 -7.60
CA LEU A 137 -15.24 -10.40 -7.88
C LEU A 137 -14.68 -11.83 -7.84
N THR A 138 -15.10 -12.68 -8.79
CA THR A 138 -14.50 -14.00 -8.98
C THR A 138 -13.07 -13.88 -9.53
N PRO A 139 -12.12 -14.77 -9.15
CA PRO A 139 -10.72 -14.74 -9.60
C PRO A 139 -10.57 -14.66 -11.13
N THR A 140 -11.53 -15.20 -11.87
CA THR A 140 -11.60 -15.21 -13.34
C THR A 140 -11.70 -13.82 -13.97
N VAL A 141 -12.18 -12.80 -13.23
CA VAL A 141 -12.33 -11.42 -13.74
C VAL A 141 -11.22 -10.50 -13.23
N ALA A 142 -10.65 -10.80 -12.06
CA ALA A 142 -9.56 -10.02 -11.47
C ALA A 142 -8.19 -10.33 -12.08
N GLY A 143 -8.03 -11.48 -12.74
CA GLY A 143 -6.77 -11.95 -13.32
C GLY A 143 -6.92 -12.45 -14.76
N SER A 144 -7.34 -11.59 -15.68
CA SER A 144 -7.05 -11.84 -17.09
C SER A 144 -5.60 -11.44 -17.36
N ARG A 145 -4.70 -12.40 -17.14
CA ARG A 145 -3.25 -12.44 -17.49
C ARG A 145 -2.43 -11.16 -17.39
#